data_AF-A0A7L0YHG3-F1
#
_entry.id   AF-A0A7L0YHG3-F1
#
_cell.length_a   1.000
_cell.length_b   1.000
_cell.length_c   1.000
_cell.angle_alpha   90.00
_cell.angle_beta   90.00
_cell.angle_gamma   90.00
#
_symmetry.space_group_name_H-M   'P 1'
#
loop_
_entity.id
_entity.type
_entity.pdbx_description
1 polymer ?
#
loop_
_entity_poly.entity_id
_entity_poly.type
_entity_poly.pdbx_seq_one_letter_code
_entity_poly.pdbx_strand_id
1 'polypeptide(L)'
;TLPAFSVVVTKKEKLNSKVFSISSITIHVNNVTVTAAQSENGMVRVNNHRSRLPISLSHGKLRIHQKGKSMLIQSNFKLKVLYNWDDHVVIKLPAALSGKV
;
A
#
# COMPACT_ATOMS: atom_id res chain seq x y z
N THR A 1 13.52 -3.80 17.40
CA THR A 1 12.70 -2.58 17.22
C THR A 1 11.85 -2.70 15.96
N LEU A 2 10.68 -2.05 15.91
CA LEU A 2 9.85 -2.06 14.70
C LEU A 2 10.48 -1.14 13.63
N PRO A 3 10.45 -1.53 12.34
CA PRO A 3 10.84 -0.63 11.26
C PRO A 3 10.00 0.64 11.26
N ALA A 4 10.63 1.78 10.98
CA ALA A 4 9.90 2.97 10.60
C ALA A 4 9.17 2.71 9.26
N PHE A 5 7.95 3.20 9.16
CA PHE A 5 7.17 3.14 7.92
C PHE A 5 6.26 4.35 7.82
N SER A 6 5.82 4.64 6.61
CA SER A 6 4.74 5.58 6.34
C SER A 6 3.80 5.02 5.28
N VAL A 7 2.53 5.40 5.37
CA VAL A 7 1.49 5.09 4.39
C VAL A 7 0.87 6.41 3.96
N VAL A 8 1.08 6.77 2.70
CA VAL A 8 0.56 8.01 2.11
C VAL A 8 -0.57 7.65 1.16
N VAL A 9 -1.74 8.25 1.36
CA VAL A 9 -2.90 8.08 0.48
C VAL A 9 -3.08 9.38 -0.30
N THR A 10 -2.91 9.32 -1.62
CA THR A 10 -3.16 10.47 -2.49
C THR A 10 -4.59 10.39 -3.02
N LYS A 11 -5.32 11.50 -2.89
CA LYS A 11 -6.65 11.66 -3.48
C LYS A 11 -6.58 12.63 -4.66
N LYS A 12 -7.40 12.40 -5.68
CA LYS A 12 -7.66 13.35 -6.77
C LYS A 12 -9.12 13.79 -6.71
N GLU A 13 -9.35 15.08 -6.88
CA GLU A 13 -10.69 15.61 -7.13
C GLU A 13 -11.15 15.15 -8.52
N LYS A 14 -12.40 14.73 -8.65
CA LYS A 14 -13.00 14.44 -9.95
C LYS A 14 -13.44 15.75 -10.60
N LEU A 15 -13.10 15.91 -11.88
CA LEU A 15 -13.44 17.10 -12.67
C LEU A 15 -14.92 17.45 -12.50
N ASN A 16 -15.22 18.70 -12.17
CA ASN A 16 -16.57 19.25 -11.98
C ASN A 16 -17.40 18.60 -10.86
N SER A 17 -16.78 18.01 -9.83
CA SER A 17 -17.48 17.53 -8.64
C SER A 17 -16.61 17.68 -7.39
N LYS A 18 -17.21 17.95 -6.22
CA LYS A 18 -16.50 17.92 -4.91
C LYS A 18 -16.18 16.49 -4.43
N VAL A 19 -16.15 15.51 -5.33
CA VAL A 19 -15.94 14.09 -5.01
C VAL A 19 -14.46 13.74 -5.21
N PHE A 20 -13.83 13.28 -4.15
CA PHE A 20 -12.45 12.80 -4.17
C PHE A 20 -12.40 11.29 -4.39
N SER A 21 -11.42 10.83 -5.17
CA SER A 21 -11.11 9.41 -5.35
C SER A 21 -9.65 9.15 -4.99
N ILE A 22 -9.35 7.96 -4.47
CA ILE A 22 -7.97 7.54 -4.22
C ILE A 22 -7.27 7.40 -5.58
N SER A 23 -6.22 8.19 -5.81
CA SER A 23 -5.40 8.10 -7.02
C SER A 23 -4.27 7.09 -6.85
N SER A 24 -3.68 7.04 -5.66
CA SER A 24 -2.65 6.07 -5.32
C SER A 24 -2.47 5.89 -3.82
N ILE A 25 -1.85 4.79 -3.45
CA ILE A 25 -1.22 4.62 -2.15
C ILE A 25 0.29 4.44 -2.32
N THR A 26 1.06 5.05 -1.42
CA THR A 26 2.52 4.86 -1.35
C THR A 26 2.92 4.43 0.05
N ILE A 27 3.68 3.35 0.12
CA ILE A 27 4.16 2.75 1.37
C ILE A 27 5.67 2.80 1.36
N HIS A 28 6.24 3.42 2.39
CA HIS A 28 7.68 3.42 2.64
C HIS A 28 7.96 2.51 3.82
N VAL A 29 8.81 1.50 3.63
CA VAL A 29 9.26 0.59 4.69
C VAL A 29 10.75 0.34 4.49
N ASN A 30 11.57 0.71 5.47
CA ASN A 30 13.03 0.69 5.34
C ASN A 30 13.50 1.47 4.10
N ASN A 31 14.17 0.80 3.17
CA ASN A 31 14.68 1.33 1.90
C ASN A 31 13.81 0.97 0.68
N VAL A 32 12.58 0.49 0.91
CA VAL A 32 11.65 0.09 -0.15
C VAL A 32 10.49 1.07 -0.17
N THR A 33 10.24 1.63 -1.35
CA THR A 33 9.03 2.41 -1.65
C THR A 33 8.15 1.60 -2.59
N VAL A 34 6.89 1.38 -2.19
CA VAL A 34 5.88 0.69 -2.98
C VAL A 34 4.74 1.65 -3.27
N THR A 35 4.50 1.96 -4.54
CA THR A 35 3.35 2.75 -4.97
C THR A 35 2.37 1.88 -5.75
N ALA A 36 1.11 1.88 -5.33
CA ALA A 36 0.00 1.29 -6.09
C ALA A 36 -0.90 2.42 -6.59
N ALA A 37 -0.89 2.67 -7.90
CA ALA A 37 -1.76 3.65 -8.54
C ALA A 37 -3.06 2.98 -8.97
N GLN A 38 -4.20 3.65 -8.77
CA GLN A 38 -5.52 3.14 -9.16
C GLN A 38 -5.58 2.70 -10.63
N SER A 39 -4.89 3.42 -11.52
CA SER A 39 -4.82 3.13 -12.97
C SER A 39 -3.96 1.92 -13.33
N GLU A 40 -3.32 1.28 -12.36
CA GLU A 40 -2.37 0.17 -12.54
C GLU A 40 -2.80 -1.08 -11.78
N ASN A 41 -4.11 -1.36 -11.74
CA ASN A 41 -4.67 -2.52 -11.07
C ASN A 41 -3.90 -3.81 -11.42
N GLY A 42 -3.48 -4.55 -10.40
CA GLY A 42 -2.67 -5.77 -10.53
C GLY A 42 -1.16 -5.54 -10.63
N MET A 43 -0.71 -4.28 -10.61
CA MET A 43 0.70 -3.90 -10.62
C MET A 43 1.04 -2.92 -9.50
N VAL A 44 2.32 -2.86 -9.15
CA VAL A 44 2.89 -1.84 -8.26
C VAL A 44 4.16 -1.29 -8.85
N ARG A 45 4.56 -0.09 -8.42
CA ARG A 45 5.90 0.45 -8.63
C ARG A 45 6.72 0.20 -7.38
N VAL A 46 7.81 -0.53 -7.51
CA VAL A 46 8.81 -0.74 -6.45
C VAL A 46 10.01 0.12 -6.78
N ASN A 47 10.31 1.11 -5.94
CA ASN A 47 11.38 2.08 -6.19
C ASN A 47 11.30 2.65 -7.63
N ASN A 48 10.12 3.11 -8.04
CA ASN A 48 9.78 3.58 -9.39
C ASN A 48 9.78 2.54 -10.54
N HIS A 49 10.17 1.29 -10.32
CA HIS A 49 10.10 0.23 -11.33
C HIS A 49 8.79 -0.54 -11.25
N ARG A 50 8.06 -0.68 -12.37
CA ARG A 50 6.81 -1.46 -12.41
C ARG A 50 7.06 -2.95 -12.19
N SER A 51 6.17 -3.60 -11.45
CA SER A 51 6.18 -5.03 -11.16
C SER A 51 4.76 -5.57 -11.09
N ARG A 52 4.54 -6.76 -11.67
CA ARG A 52 3.26 -7.47 -11.57
C ARG A 52 3.13 -8.16 -10.21
N LEU A 53 1.90 -8.28 -9.72
CA LEU A 53 1.61 -9.05 -8.52
C LEU A 53 1.42 -10.54 -8.87
N PRO A 54 1.80 -11.48 -8.00
CA PRO A 54 2.39 -11.27 -6.68
C PRO A 54 3.90 -10.95 -6.75
N ILE A 55 4.39 -10.19 -5.76
CA ILE A 55 5.81 -9.91 -5.58
C ILE A 55 6.22 -10.04 -4.10
N SER A 56 7.45 -10.49 -3.90
CA SER A 56 8.10 -10.66 -2.60
C SER A 56 9.36 -9.81 -2.57
N LEU A 57 9.48 -8.92 -1.59
CA LEU A 57 10.57 -7.97 -1.46
C LEU A 57 11.32 -8.21 -0.14
N SER A 58 12.57 -7.76 -0.10
CA SER A 58 13.42 -7.81 1.10
C SER A 58 13.50 -9.22 1.71
N HIS A 59 13.76 -10.23 0.88
CA HIS A 59 13.82 -11.65 1.29
C HIS A 59 12.52 -12.14 1.96
N GLY A 60 11.36 -11.78 1.39
CA GLY A 60 10.06 -12.22 1.92
C GLY A 60 9.54 -11.42 3.11
N LYS A 61 10.27 -10.38 3.55
CA LYS A 61 9.82 -9.52 4.66
C LYS A 61 8.66 -8.61 4.27
N LEU A 62 8.49 -8.32 2.98
CA LEU A 62 7.35 -7.57 2.47
C LEU A 62 6.75 -8.35 1.30
N ARG A 63 5.52 -8.86 1.49
CA ARG A 63 4.79 -9.63 0.47
C ARG A 63 3.61 -8.82 -0.02
N ILE A 64 3.42 -8.81 -1.34
CA ILE A 64 2.40 -8.02 -2.00
C ILE A 64 1.70 -8.94 -2.99
N HIS A 65 0.38 -9.06 -2.87
CA HIS A 65 -0.39 -9.91 -3.76
C HIS A 65 -1.79 -9.38 -3.97
N GLN A 66 -2.42 -9.80 -5.05
CA GLN A 66 -3.82 -9.52 -5.30
C GLN A 66 -4.71 -10.47 -4.47
N LYS A 67 -5.84 -9.93 -4.00
CA LYS A 67 -6.90 -10.64 -3.29
C LYS A 67 -8.23 -10.10 -3.81
N GLY A 68 -8.77 -10.73 -4.86
CA GLY A 68 -9.95 -10.21 -5.57
C GLY A 68 -9.70 -8.81 -6.14
N LYS A 69 -10.59 -7.86 -5.82
CA LYS A 69 -10.46 -6.44 -6.20
C LYS A 69 -9.52 -5.63 -5.30
N SER A 70 -8.78 -6.27 -4.42
CA SER A 70 -7.86 -5.58 -3.52
C SER A 70 -6.43 -6.06 -3.72
N MET A 71 -5.48 -5.18 -3.41
CA MET A 71 -4.10 -5.55 -3.15
C MET A 71 -3.90 -5.69 -1.63
N LEU A 72 -3.23 -6.75 -1.21
CA LEU A 72 -2.81 -6.96 0.17
C LEU A 72 -1.29 -6.89 0.27
N ILE A 73 -0.80 -6.00 1.13
CA ILE A 73 0.59 -5.87 1.54
C ILE A 73 0.73 -6.41 2.97
N GLN A 74 1.71 -7.28 3.18
CA GLN A 74 2.01 -7.88 4.48
C GLN A 74 3.50 -7.76 4.78
N SER A 75 3.81 -7.19 5.94
CA SER A 75 5.17 -7.17 6.46
C SER A 75 5.42 -8.31 7.45
N ASN A 76 6.70 -8.66 7.67
CA ASN A 76 7.11 -9.58 8.73
C ASN A 76 6.91 -9.00 10.15
N PHE A 77 6.75 -7.68 10.28
CA PHE A 77 6.46 -7.01 11.56
C PHE A 77 4.95 -6.79 11.80
N LYS A 78 4.11 -7.56 11.10
CA LYS A 78 2.63 -7.64 11.28
C LYS A 78 1.84 -6.40 10.85
N LEU A 79 2.44 -5.38 10.23
CA LEU A 79 1.70 -4.37 9.46
C LEU A 79 1.03 -5.03 8.25
N LYS A 80 -0.27 -4.76 8.05
CA LYS A 80 -1.00 -5.11 6.83
C LYS A 80 -1.68 -3.88 6.24
N VAL A 81 -1.59 -3.73 4.92
CA VAL A 81 -2.34 -2.72 4.17
C VAL A 81 -3.16 -3.43 3.11
N LEU A 82 -4.48 -3.26 3.16
CA LEU A 82 -5.41 -3.74 2.15
C LEU A 82 -5.93 -2.54 1.39
N TYR A 83 -5.67 -2.47 0.10
CA TYR A 83 -6.16 -1.40 -0.77
C TYR A 83 -7.14 -1.98 -1.77
N ASN A 84 -8.40 -1.57 -1.69
CA ASN A 84 -9.37 -1.81 -2.76
C ASN A 84 -9.12 -0.78 -3.86
N TRP A 85 -8.88 -1.25 -5.08
CA TRP A 85 -8.59 -0.39 -6.23
C TRP A 85 -9.68 0.66 -6.50
N ASP A 86 -10.90 0.41 -6.05
CA ASP A 86 -12.06 1.26 -6.35
C ASP A 86 -12.17 2.45 -5.37
N ASP A 87 -12.08 2.25 -4.05
CA ASP A 87 -12.62 3.23 -3.09
C ASP A 87 -11.91 3.38 -1.74
N HIS A 88 -11.36 2.31 -1.12
CA HIS A 88 -10.92 2.38 0.27
C HIS A 88 -9.60 1.66 0.58
N VAL A 89 -8.98 2.06 1.69
CA VAL A 89 -7.76 1.47 2.25
C VAL A 89 -8.02 1.09 3.70
N VAL A 90 -7.64 -0.13 4.08
CA VAL A 90 -7.66 -0.62 5.46
C VAL A 90 -6.24 -0.90 5.91
N ILE A 91 -5.84 -0.29 7.02
CA ILE A 91 -4.52 -0.46 7.62
C ILE A 91 -4.70 -1.20 8.95
N LYS A 92 -4.02 -2.34 9.10
CA LYS A 92 -3.94 -3.05 10.37
C LYS A 92 -2.53 -2.90 10.93
N LEU A 93 -2.44 -2.14 12.02
CA LEU A 93 -1.19 -1.89 12.72
C LEU A 93 -0.80 -3.09 13.61
N PRO A 94 0.51 -3.34 13.81
CA PRO A 94 0.97 -4.25 14.84
C PRO A 94 0.61 -3.74 16.23
N ALA A 95 0.22 -4.63 17.14
CA ALA A 95 -0.22 -4.29 18.50
C ALA A 95 0.81 -3.46 19.30
N ALA A 96 2.11 -3.64 19.01
CA ALA A 96 3.18 -2.88 19.64
C ALA A 96 3.18 -1.37 19.31
N LEU A 97 2.36 -0.92 18.36
CA LEU A 97 2.12 0.49 18.03
C LEU A 97 0.84 1.07 18.66
N SER A 98 0.16 0.32 19.52
CA SER A 98 -1.01 0.83 20.23
C SER A 98 -0.67 2.10 21.02
N GLY A 99 -1.41 3.19 20.75
CA GLY A 99 -1.19 4.49 21.37
C GLY A 99 0.06 5.25 20.91
N LYS A 100 0.67 4.89 19.77
CA LYS A 100 1.93 5.47 19.27
C LYS A 100 1.88 6.04 17.86
N VAL A 101 0.71 6.06 17.22
CA VAL A 101 0.50 6.46 15.82
C VAL A 101 -0.57 7.54 15.76
#